data_AF-A0A660E6W8-F1
#
_entry.id   AF-A0A660E6W8-F1
#
_cell.length_a   1.000
_cell.length_b   1.000
_cell.length_c   1.000
_cell.angle_alpha   90.00
_cell.angle_beta   90.00
_cell.angle_gamma   90.00
#
_symmetry.space_group_name_H-M   'P 1'
#
loop_
_entity.id
_entity.type
_entity.pdbx_description
1 polymer ?
#
loop_
_entity_poly.entity_id
_entity_poly.type
_entity_poly.pdbx_seq_one_letter_code
_entity_poly.pdbx_strand_id
1 'polypeptide(L)'
;MQHIFIHETHNKNVVVVYSEFTPELPFNQKAFYNLVAHLAEELDGVISEDDQTSWISLTNFQRKHHEIMSANFNELLTESIEIGKITDPVDEPDFDKLSYDIL
;
A
#
# COMPACT_ATOMS: atom_id res chain seq x y z
N MET A 1 3.95 9.51 12.34
CA MET A 1 2.64 9.85 11.70
C MET A 1 2.48 8.89 10.52
N GLN A 2 1.28 8.54 10.04
CA GLN A 2 1.20 7.60 8.89
C GLN A 2 1.50 8.38 7.61
N HIS A 3 2.54 7.97 6.89
CA HIS A 3 2.98 8.63 5.66
C HIS A 3 2.81 7.68 4.48
N ILE A 4 2.15 8.16 3.45
CA ILE A 4 2.10 7.52 2.13
C ILE A 4 2.96 8.37 1.22
N PHE A 5 3.93 7.73 0.57
CA PHE A 5 4.82 8.40 -0.36
C PHE A 5 4.40 8.08 -1.79
N ILE A 6 4.31 9.13 -2.59
CA ILE A 6 4.11 9.05 -4.04
C ILE A 6 5.43 9.55 -4.64
N HIS A 7 6.16 8.65 -5.29
CA HIS A 7 7.42 9.00 -5.94
C HIS A 7 7.30 8.88 -7.46
N GLU A 8 7.70 9.94 -8.17
CA GLU A 8 7.92 9.88 -9.62
C GLU A 8 9.21 9.11 -9.89
N THR A 9 9.11 8.01 -10.63
CA THR A 9 10.29 7.25 -11.02
C THR A 9 10.99 7.90 -12.23
N HIS A 10 12.20 7.42 -12.56
CA HIS A 10 12.85 7.72 -13.84
C HIS A 10 11.98 7.33 -15.06
N ASN A 11 10.99 6.44 -14.88
CA ASN A 11 9.96 6.13 -15.86
C ASN A 11 8.75 7.06 -15.67
N LYS A 12 8.58 8.01 -16.60
CA LYS A 12 7.55 9.07 -16.55
C LYS A 12 6.10 8.58 -16.48
N ASN A 13 5.86 7.29 -16.74
CA ASN A 13 4.52 6.69 -16.75
C ASN A 13 4.28 5.74 -15.56
N VAL A 14 5.18 5.73 -14.57
CA VAL A 14 5.07 4.86 -13.40
C VAL A 14 5.02 5.72 -12.14
N VAL A 15 3.97 5.48 -11.36
CA VAL A 15 3.81 6.00 -10.01
C VAL A 15 4.08 4.85 -9.05
N VAL A 16 4.98 5.06 -8.09
CA VAL A 16 5.25 4.07 -7.04
C VAL A 16 4.58 4.52 -5.76
N VAL A 17 3.85 3.58 -5.15
CA VAL A 17 3.24 3.72 -3.82
C VAL A 17 3.86 2.63 -2.96
N TYR A 18 4.51 3.02 -1.87
CA TYR A 18 5.12 2.09 -0.93
C TYR A 18 4.80 2.48 0.51
N SER A 19 4.95 1.52 1.40
CA SER A 19 4.79 1.64 2.84
C SER A 19 5.83 0.74 3.51
N GLU A 20 6.44 1.23 4.59
CA GLU A 20 7.53 0.53 5.30
C GLU A 20 7.08 -0.05 6.65
N PHE A 21 5.77 -0.07 6.90
CA PHE A 21 5.23 -0.68 8.10
C PHE A 21 5.24 -2.21 7.94
N THR A 22 6.35 -2.81 8.39
CA THR A 22 6.63 -4.25 8.26
C THR A 22 5.52 -5.18 8.80
N PRO A 23 4.70 -4.74 9.78
CA PRO A 23 3.34 -5.23 9.96
C PRO A 23 2.34 -4.08 9.91
N GLU A 24 1.71 -3.86 8.76
CA GLU A 24 0.61 -2.90 8.70
C GLU A 24 -0.57 -3.36 9.56
N LEU A 25 -1.11 -2.45 10.39
CA LEU A 25 -2.39 -2.67 11.04
C LEU A 25 -3.45 -3.04 9.99
N PRO A 26 -4.40 -3.94 10.27
CA PRO A 26 -5.39 -4.36 9.27
C PRO A 26 -6.16 -3.21 8.62
N PHE A 27 -6.43 -2.14 9.39
CA PHE A 27 -7.00 -0.89 8.89
C PHE A 27 -6.10 -0.20 7.85
N ASN A 28 -4.79 -0.13 8.10
CA ASN A 28 -3.82 0.50 7.21
C ASN A 28 -3.71 -0.29 5.91
N GLN A 29 -3.68 -1.62 5.98
CA GLN A 29 -3.67 -2.48 4.80
C GLN A 29 -4.86 -2.17 3.89
N LYS A 30 -6.08 -2.15 4.46
CA LYS A 30 -7.27 -1.79 3.68
C LYS A 30 -7.15 -0.40 3.03
N ALA A 31 -6.65 0.59 3.77
CA ALA A 31 -6.46 1.94 3.24
C ALA A 31 -5.44 1.95 2.08
N PHE A 32 -4.32 1.23 2.22
CA PHE A 32 -3.28 1.12 1.19
C PHE A 32 -3.81 0.47 -0.09
N TYR A 33 -4.43 -0.70 0.00
CA TYR A 33 -5.00 -1.40 -1.15
C TYR A 33 -6.11 -0.60 -1.84
N ASN A 34 -6.95 0.11 -1.08
CA ASN A 34 -7.96 1.01 -1.64
C ASN A 34 -7.35 2.20 -2.37
N LEU A 35 -6.25 2.78 -1.85
CA LEU A 35 -5.55 3.86 -2.52
C LEU A 35 -4.94 3.40 -3.85
N VAL A 36 -4.26 2.25 -3.87
CA VAL A 36 -3.69 1.67 -5.10
C VAL A 36 -4.78 1.44 -6.15
N ALA A 37 -5.93 0.87 -5.73
CA ALA A 37 -7.07 0.67 -6.62
C ALA A 37 -7.65 1.99 -7.16
N HIS A 38 -7.79 3.01 -6.31
CA HIS A 38 -8.27 4.33 -6.72
C HIS A 38 -7.33 5.00 -7.74
N LEU A 39 -6.02 4.96 -7.50
CA LEU A 39 -5.03 5.49 -8.44
C LEU A 39 -5.08 4.77 -9.79
N ALA A 40 -5.20 3.44 -9.79
CA ALA A 40 -5.32 2.69 -11.04
C ALA A 40 -6.61 3.02 -11.81
N GLU A 41 -7.72 3.29 -11.12
CA GLU A 41 -8.97 3.73 -11.75
C GLU A 41 -8.84 5.14 -12.36
N GLU A 42 -8.33 6.11 -11.60
CA GLU A 42 -8.19 7.50 -12.05
C GLU A 42 -7.18 7.67 -13.19
N LEU A 43 -6.17 6.81 -13.25
CA LEU A 43 -5.11 6.86 -14.25
C LEU A 43 -5.36 5.94 -15.46
N ASP A 44 -6.48 5.21 -15.49
CA ASP A 44 -6.71 4.10 -16.45
C ASP A 44 -5.48 3.16 -16.52
N GLY A 45 -4.93 2.86 -15.34
CA GLY A 45 -3.63 2.23 -15.16
C GLY A 45 -3.71 0.73 -14.89
N VAL A 46 -2.55 0.07 -15.05
CA VAL A 46 -2.30 -1.30 -14.59
C VAL A 46 -1.42 -1.28 -13.33
N ILE A 47 -1.48 -2.34 -12.53
CA ILE A 47 -0.82 -2.41 -11.23
C ILE A 47 0.27 -3.48 -11.28
N SER A 48 1.45 -3.17 -10.77
CA SER A 48 2.50 -4.15 -10.47
C SER A 48 2.70 -4.26 -8.96
N GLU A 49 2.95 -5.47 -8.48
CA GLU A 49 3.21 -5.78 -7.08
C GLU A 49 4.55 -6.52 -6.89
N ASP A 50 5.37 -6.56 -7.94
CA ASP A 50 6.58 -7.38 -8.08
C ASP A 50 7.69 -6.60 -8.80
N ASP A 51 7.89 -5.36 -8.41
CA ASP A 51 8.91 -4.46 -8.94
C ASP A 51 8.88 -4.37 -10.48
N GLN A 52 7.68 -4.14 -11.03
CA GLN A 52 7.42 -3.98 -12.47
C GLN A 52 7.65 -5.26 -13.31
N THR A 53 7.86 -6.43 -12.67
CA THR A 53 8.03 -7.72 -13.37
C THR A 53 6.76 -8.15 -14.08
N SER A 54 5.59 -7.93 -13.48
CA SER A 54 4.29 -8.19 -14.09
C SER A 54 3.27 -7.10 -13.78
N TRP A 55 2.28 -6.97 -14.67
CA TRP A 55 1.22 -5.95 -14.58
C TRP A 55 -0.15 -6.62 -14.66
N ILE A 56 -1.03 -6.29 -13.72
CA ILE A 56 -2.40 -6.80 -13.64
C ILE A 56 -3.42 -5.67 -13.77
N SER A 57 -4.60 -5.99 -14.31
CA SER A 57 -5.72 -5.05 -14.37
C SER A 57 -6.29 -4.77 -12.99
N LEU A 58 -6.97 -3.62 -12.83
CA LEU A 58 -7.73 -3.27 -11.63
C LEU A 58 -8.67 -4.40 -11.18
N THR A 59 -9.41 -5.03 -12.10
CA THR A 59 -10.29 -6.16 -11.77
C THR A 59 -9.54 -7.35 -11.18
N ASN A 60 -8.36 -7.69 -11.72
CA ASN A 60 -7.56 -8.79 -11.20
C ASN A 60 -6.94 -8.47 -9.84
N PHE A 61 -6.52 -7.22 -9.64
CA PHE A 61 -6.03 -6.73 -8.36
C PHE A 61 -7.13 -6.79 -7.27
N GLN A 62 -8.31 -6.24 -7.55
CA GLN A 62 -9.46 -6.28 -6.64
C GLN A 62 -9.90 -7.71 -6.30
N ARG A 63 -9.85 -8.63 -7.28
CA ARG A 63 -10.15 -10.04 -7.05
C ARG A 63 -9.08 -10.72 -6.19
N LYS A 64 -7.81 -10.42 -6.42
CA LYS A 64 -6.67 -10.98 -5.65
C LYS A 64 -6.72 -10.55 -4.19
N HIS A 65 -7.06 -9.28 -3.92
CA HIS A 65 -7.07 -8.67 -2.59
C HIS A 65 -8.46 -8.49 -1.99
N HIS A 66 -9.42 -9.29 -2.47
CA HIS A 66 -10.82 -9.13 -2.12
C HIS A 66 -11.07 -9.19 -0.61
N GLU A 67 -10.39 -10.07 0.12
CA GLU A 67 -10.58 -10.23 1.57
C GLU A 67 -10.25 -8.93 2.32
N ILE A 68 -9.11 -8.30 2.01
CA ILE A 68 -8.69 -7.02 2.59
C ILE A 68 -9.63 -5.87 2.16
N MET A 69 -9.94 -5.81 0.86
CA MET A 69 -10.70 -4.70 0.28
C MET A 69 -12.20 -4.75 0.64
N SER A 70 -12.76 -5.92 0.94
CA SER A 70 -14.17 -6.09 1.33
C SER A 70 -14.38 -6.15 2.84
N ALA A 71 -13.33 -6.32 3.64
CA ALA A 71 -13.41 -6.37 5.09
C ALA A 71 -14.10 -5.13 5.69
N ASN A 72 -14.86 -5.35 6.77
CA ASN A 72 -15.62 -4.30 7.43
C ASN A 72 -14.68 -3.29 8.11
N PHE A 73 -14.87 -2.02 7.78
CA PHE A 73 -14.03 -0.93 8.29
C PHE A 73 -13.99 -0.86 9.83
N ASN A 74 -15.15 -0.99 10.50
CA ASN A 74 -15.22 -0.85 11.95
C ASN A 74 -14.56 -2.03 12.68
N GLU A 75 -14.67 -3.23 12.11
CA GLU A 75 -14.01 -4.43 12.65
C GLU A 75 -12.50 -4.28 12.57
N LEU A 76 -11.97 -3.92 11.39
CA LEU A 76 -10.54 -3.71 11.20
C LEU A 76 -9.99 -2.58 12.08
N LEU A 77 -10.73 -1.49 12.24
CA LEU A 77 -10.34 -0.39 13.12
C LEU A 77 -10.24 -0.86 14.58
N THR A 78 -11.24 -1.62 15.03
CA THR A 78 -11.26 -2.17 16.40
C THR A 78 -10.09 -3.11 16.64
N GLU A 79 -9.85 -4.04 15.70
CA GLU A 79 -8.71 -4.95 15.76
C GLU A 79 -7.37 -4.20 15.76
N SER A 80 -7.24 -3.19 14.91
CA SER A 80 -6.04 -2.36 14.80
C SER A 80 -5.74 -1.61 16.10
N ILE A 81 -6.75 -1.16 16.83
CA ILE A 81 -6.60 -0.53 18.15
C ILE A 81 -6.07 -1.54 19.18
N GLU A 82 -6.59 -2.76 19.20
CA GLU A 82 -6.11 -3.78 20.14
C GLU A 82 -4.67 -4.22 19.84
N ILE A 83 -4.32 -4.40 18.57
CA ILE A 83 -2.94 -4.67 18.15
C ILE A 83 -2.03 -3.50 18.54
N GLY A 84 -2.44 -2.27 18.25
CA GLY A 84 -1.64 -1.07 18.53
C GLY A 84 -1.35 -0.83 20.02
N LYS A 85 -2.14 -1.41 20.95
CA LYS A 85 -1.89 -1.33 22.40
C LYS A 85 -0.72 -2.21 22.86
N ILE A 86 -0.43 -3.29 22.15
CA ILE A 86 0.56 -4.31 22.54
C ILE A 86 1.79 -4.31 21.65
N THR A 87 1.76 -3.57 20.54
CA THR A 87 2.89 -3.42 19.62
C THR A 87 3.77 -2.25 20.06
N ASP A 88 5.08 -2.49 20.15
CA ASP A 88 6.05 -1.43 20.41
C ASP A 88 6.10 -0.44 19.22
N PRO A 89 6.32 0.87 19.47
CA PRO A 89 6.54 1.82 18.40
C PRO A 89 7.75 1.39 17.56
N VAL A 90 7.57 1.40 16.24
CA VAL A 90 8.68 1.24 15.29
C VAL A 90 9.21 2.64 14.97
N ASP A 91 10.53 2.79 14.95
CA ASP A 91 11.16 4.05 14.52
C ASP A 91 10.77 4.36 13.07
N GLU A 92 10.56 5.65 12.77
CA GLU A 92 10.31 6.08 11.40
C GLU A 92 11.51 5.67 10.51
N PRO A 93 11.26 5.06 9.34
CA PRO A 93 12.31 4.68 8.42
C PRO A 93 13.18 5.88 7.99
N ASP A 94 14.44 5.62 7.70
CA ASP A 94 15.35 6.63 7.15
C ASP A 94 15.16 6.73 5.63
N PHE A 95 14.28 7.65 5.22
CA PHE A 95 13.91 7.84 3.82
C PHE A 95 15.07 8.23 2.90
N ASP A 96 16.14 8.83 3.44
CA ASP A 96 17.33 9.20 2.66
C ASP A 96 18.19 7.98 2.28
N LYS A 97 17.98 6.83 2.94
CA LYS A 97 18.68 5.57 2.64
C LYS A 97 17.93 4.66 1.70
N LEU A 98 16.69 4.99 1.36
CA LEU A 98 15.89 4.22 0.41
C LEU A 98 16.31 4.60 -0.99
N SER A 99 17.13 3.74 -1.59
CA SER A 99 17.35 3.71 -3.02
C SER A 99 16.03 3.32 -3.69
N TYR A 100 15.20 4.31 -4.04
CA TYR A 100 14.03 4.11 -4.92
C TYR A 100 14.43 3.89 -6.38
N ASP A 101 15.74 3.77 -6.65
CA ASP A 101 16.27 3.19 -7.88
C ASP A 101 15.92 1.70 -7.92
N ILE A 102 14.65 1.41 -8.17
CA ILE A 102 14.19 0.14 -8.71
C ILE A 102 14.80 0.08 -10.12
N LEU A 103 15.90 -0.70 -10.25
CA LEU A 103 16.65 -0.92 -11.49
C LEU A 103 15.77 -1.49 -12.61
#